data_AF-A0A829D6Y7-F1
#
_entry.id   AF-A0A829D6Y7-F1
#
_cell.length_a   1.000
_cell.length_b   1.000
_cell.length_c   1.000
_cell.angle_alpha   90.00
_cell.angle_beta   90.00
_cell.angle_gamma   90.00
#
_symmetry.space_group_name_H-M   'P 1'
#
loop_
_entity.id
_entity.type
_entity.pdbx_description
1 polymer ?
#
loop_
_entity_poly.entity_id
_entity_poly.type
_entity_poly.pdbx_seq_one_letter_code
_entity_poly.pdbx_strand_id
1 'polypeptide(L)'
;MFKIQSSVSLRILILGIMLGLLLIPINLVGSLVFERQTRAGEAIEEMSSKWGGKQEMAGPFLVIPYQALEEEIREDKHGKEIRVQVNVFKEMYFLPEKLNLETDLKAEKRKRGIYEAVLYHGNVKFQGNFKQPSISDFPMNTKKIFWAESKMIVVVNDAKGIGNDVKLFLAEKEKTFQPGSSSERFTSGLHSKMNLLDFKFPLTFQIQIPTQGSDSMGLIPLGKETKIQISSNWKDPSFEGSFLPKERSISENGFQATWESCYFSRNYPQVISSEDRSTLDTILSSGLGVRLIVPVDHYLKLERSIKYAILLIAASFALFFLLEIFGGKILHPF
;
A
#
# COMPACT_ATOMS: atom_id res chain seq x y z
N MET A 1 -66.08 -27.83 -1.93
CA MET A 1 -64.70 -28.13 -1.48
C MET A 1 -63.96 -28.68 -2.71
N PHE A 2 -62.74 -28.24 -3.01
CA PHE A 2 -61.92 -28.57 -4.20
C PHE A 2 -62.17 -27.77 -5.50
N LYS A 3 -61.68 -26.53 -5.54
CA LYS A 3 -61.25 -25.87 -6.80
C LYS A 3 -59.92 -25.11 -6.63
N ILE A 4 -59.14 -25.51 -5.62
CA ILE A 4 -57.87 -24.90 -5.24
C ILE A 4 -56.70 -25.65 -5.92
N GLN A 5 -56.87 -26.90 -6.35
CA GLN A 5 -55.82 -27.75 -6.93
C GLN A 5 -55.47 -27.47 -8.42
N SER A 6 -56.22 -26.61 -9.11
CA SER A 6 -56.02 -26.34 -10.55
C SER A 6 -55.57 -24.91 -10.90
N SER A 7 -55.37 -24.03 -9.92
CA SER A 7 -55.01 -22.64 -10.19
C SER A 7 -53.50 -22.50 -10.41
N VAL A 8 -53.11 -22.14 -11.63
CA VAL A 8 -51.70 -21.87 -12.02
C VAL A 8 -51.02 -20.91 -11.03
N SER A 9 -51.72 -19.87 -10.58
CA SER A 9 -51.20 -18.91 -9.59
C SER A 9 -50.83 -19.55 -8.24
N LEU A 10 -51.58 -20.57 -7.79
CA LEU A 10 -51.28 -21.27 -6.54
C LEU A 10 -50.01 -22.13 -6.68
N ARG A 11 -49.81 -22.75 -7.84
CA ARG A 11 -48.64 -23.58 -8.12
C ARG A 11 -47.37 -22.74 -8.21
N ILE A 12 -47.46 -21.58 -8.87
CA ILE A 12 -46.40 -20.57 -8.89
C ILE A 12 -46.07 -20.09 -7.48
N LEU A 13 -47.08 -19.88 -6.64
CA LEU A 13 -46.88 -19.49 -5.24
C LEU A 13 -46.13 -20.60 -4.45
N ILE A 14 -46.54 -21.86 -4.59
CA ILE A 14 -45.89 -23.00 -3.92
C ILE A 14 -44.44 -23.14 -4.39
N LEU A 15 -44.20 -23.03 -5.71
CA LEU A 15 -42.86 -23.05 -6.30
C LEU A 15 -41.97 -21.91 -5.76
N GLY A 16 -42.51 -20.69 -5.68
CA GLY A 16 -41.83 -19.55 -5.10
C GLY A 16 -41.50 -19.75 -3.62
N ILE A 17 -42.42 -20.32 -2.85
CA ILE A 17 -42.19 -20.66 -1.44
C ILE A 17 -41.12 -21.74 -1.30
N MET A 18 -41.16 -22.81 -2.11
CA MET A 18 -40.13 -23.85 -2.10
C MET A 18 -38.75 -23.31 -2.47
N LEU A 19 -38.67 -22.46 -3.51
CA LEU A 19 -37.44 -21.77 -3.87
C LEU A 19 -36.93 -20.93 -2.70
N GLY A 20 -37.79 -20.13 -2.08
CA GLY A 20 -37.46 -19.32 -0.91
C GLY A 20 -36.95 -20.17 0.26
N LEU A 21 -37.61 -21.29 0.56
CA LEU A 21 -37.19 -22.23 1.60
C LEU A 21 -35.82 -22.84 1.32
N LEU A 22 -35.51 -23.18 0.07
CA LEU A 22 -34.19 -23.72 -0.31
C LEU A 22 -33.09 -22.67 -0.29
N LEU A 23 -33.41 -21.40 -0.49
CA LEU A 23 -32.44 -20.31 -0.38
C LEU A 23 -32.04 -20.02 1.07
N ILE A 24 -32.88 -20.34 2.07
CA ILE A 24 -32.56 -20.08 3.49
C ILE A 24 -31.28 -20.84 3.93
N PRO A 25 -31.18 -22.18 3.81
CA PRO A 25 -29.96 -22.91 4.18
C PRO A 25 -28.70 -22.43 3.44
N ILE A 26 -28.84 -22.04 2.17
CA ILE A 26 -27.69 -21.58 1.37
C ILE A 26 -27.15 -20.26 1.88
N ASN A 27 -28.05 -19.34 2.26
CA ASN A 27 -27.64 -18.09 2.90
C ASN A 27 -27.01 -18.33 4.29
N LEU A 28 -27.50 -19.30 5.07
CA LEU A 28 -26.88 -19.68 6.34
C LEU A 28 -25.45 -20.22 6.14
N VAL A 29 -25.24 -21.08 5.15
CA VAL A 29 -23.90 -21.58 4.79
C VAL A 29 -23.02 -20.45 4.27
N GLY A 30 -23.57 -19.55 3.44
CA GLY A 30 -22.90 -18.34 2.98
C GLY A 30 -22.41 -17.46 4.13
N SER A 31 -23.27 -17.22 5.12
CA SER A 31 -22.94 -16.46 6.33
C SER A 31 -21.81 -17.13 7.12
N LEU A 32 -21.87 -18.45 7.31
CA LEU A 32 -20.82 -19.20 8.01
C LEU A 32 -19.47 -19.14 7.29
N VAL A 33 -19.47 -19.26 5.96
CA VAL A 33 -18.24 -19.16 5.17
C VAL A 33 -17.66 -17.75 5.22
N PHE A 34 -18.51 -16.72 5.13
CA PHE A 34 -18.08 -15.33 5.29
C PHE A 34 -17.48 -15.09 6.68
N GLU A 35 -18.13 -15.56 7.76
CA GLU A 35 -17.61 -15.47 9.12
C GLU A 35 -16.22 -16.13 9.24
N ARG A 36 -16.03 -17.31 8.64
CA ARG A 36 -14.75 -18.01 8.65
C ARG A 36 -13.66 -17.27 7.86
N GLN A 37 -14.01 -16.68 6.72
CA GLN A 37 -13.09 -15.89 5.92
C GLN A 37 -12.66 -14.62 6.66
N THR A 38 -13.59 -13.92 7.32
CA THR A 38 -13.30 -12.74 8.15
C THR A 38 -12.38 -13.11 9.31
N ARG A 39 -12.67 -14.18 10.06
CA ARG A 39 -11.80 -14.67 11.14
C ARG A 39 -10.40 -15.08 10.64
N ALA A 40 -10.30 -15.62 9.42
CA ALA A 40 -9.01 -15.93 8.81
C ALA A 40 -8.22 -14.65 8.51
N GLY A 41 -8.88 -13.63 7.95
CA GLY A 41 -8.28 -12.31 7.70
C GLY A 41 -7.78 -11.65 8.98
N GLU A 42 -8.61 -11.62 10.03
CA GLU A 42 -8.25 -11.09 11.35
C GLU A 42 -7.04 -11.81 11.96
N ALA A 43 -7.01 -13.15 11.87
CA ALA A 43 -5.88 -13.94 12.38
C ALA A 43 -4.58 -13.64 11.61
N ILE A 44 -4.65 -13.50 10.29
CA ILE A 44 -3.51 -13.12 9.44
C ILE A 44 -3.04 -11.71 9.79
N GLU A 45 -3.95 -10.76 9.97
CA GLU A 45 -3.62 -9.38 10.34
C GLU A 45 -3.01 -9.29 11.75
N GLU A 46 -3.52 -10.06 12.72
CA GLU A 46 -2.95 -10.12 14.06
C GLU A 46 -1.54 -10.74 14.03
N MET A 47 -1.30 -11.78 13.22
CA MET A 47 0.04 -12.34 13.03
C MET A 47 0.98 -11.33 12.37
N SER A 48 0.50 -10.65 11.33
CA SER A 48 1.22 -9.64 10.56
C SER A 48 1.62 -8.46 11.44
N SER A 49 0.70 -7.92 12.25
CA SER A 49 0.94 -6.77 13.13
C SER A 49 1.95 -7.03 14.26
N LYS A 50 2.15 -8.29 14.64
CA LYS A 50 3.16 -8.74 15.62
C LYS A 50 4.54 -8.95 15.01
N TRP A 51 4.60 -9.26 13.73
CA TRP A 51 5.85 -9.51 13.00
C TRP A 51 6.40 -8.26 12.32
N GLY A 52 5.53 -7.54 11.65
CA GLY A 52 5.82 -6.50 10.67
C GLY A 52 4.73 -6.62 9.62
N GLY A 53 3.89 -5.58 9.51
CA GLY A 53 2.77 -5.56 8.58
C GLY A 53 3.22 -5.51 7.12
N LYS A 54 2.31 -5.08 6.25
CA LYS A 54 2.65 -4.65 4.89
C LYS A 54 3.75 -3.60 4.98
N GLN A 55 4.81 -3.73 4.20
CA GLN A 55 5.89 -2.75 4.18
C GLN A 55 5.76 -1.87 2.95
N GLU A 56 5.88 -0.57 3.16
CA GLU A 56 5.99 0.43 2.10
C GLU A 56 7.06 1.44 2.52
N MET A 57 8.02 1.67 1.63
CA MET A 57 9.15 2.55 1.90
C MET A 57 9.29 3.63 0.83
N ALA A 58 9.44 4.86 1.30
CA ALA A 58 9.71 6.02 0.45
C ALA A 58 11.00 6.68 0.92
N GLY A 59 12.02 6.72 0.08
CA GLY A 59 13.23 7.45 0.42
C GLY A 59 14.42 7.19 -0.50
N PRO A 60 15.55 7.87 -0.21
CA PRO A 60 15.65 8.95 0.78
C PRO A 60 15.12 10.30 0.27
N PHE A 61 14.58 11.10 1.19
CA PHE A 61 14.32 12.53 1.01
C PHE A 61 15.46 13.32 1.65
N LEU A 62 16.02 14.28 0.94
CA LEU A 62 16.89 15.29 1.53
C LEU A 62 16.02 16.47 1.97
N VAL A 63 16.02 16.80 3.25
CA VAL A 63 15.14 17.83 3.82
C VAL A 63 15.95 18.94 4.43
N ILE A 64 15.62 20.18 4.04
CA ILE A 64 16.33 21.39 4.46
C ILE A 64 15.32 22.33 5.11
N PRO A 65 15.46 22.60 6.42
CA PRO A 65 14.63 23.60 7.08
C PRO A 65 14.97 25.01 6.57
N TYR A 66 13.94 25.85 6.46
CA TYR A 66 14.10 27.27 6.15
C TYR A 66 13.10 28.11 6.96
N GLN A 67 13.40 29.39 7.10
CA GLN A 67 12.53 30.38 7.73
C GLN A 67 11.97 31.30 6.65
N ALA A 68 10.64 31.42 6.63
CA ALA A 68 9.91 32.30 5.73
C ALA A 68 9.20 33.42 6.49
N LEU A 69 8.99 34.55 5.82
CA LEU A 69 8.03 35.57 6.28
C LEU A 69 6.65 35.26 5.70
N GLU A 70 5.65 35.21 6.58
CA GLU A 70 4.24 35.14 6.22
C GLU A 70 3.48 36.32 6.79
N GLU A 71 2.44 36.75 6.08
CA GLU A 71 1.48 37.71 6.61
C GLU A 71 0.36 36.95 7.33
N GLU A 72 0.29 37.09 8.64
CA GLU A 72 -0.79 36.56 9.46
C GLU A 72 -1.78 37.69 9.77
N ILE A 73 -3.08 37.45 9.57
CA ILE A 73 -4.12 38.36 10.02
C ILE A 73 -4.37 38.07 11.50
N ARG A 74 -4.09 39.04 12.36
CA ARG A 74 -4.38 38.98 13.80
C ARG A 74 -5.39 40.04 14.15
N GLU A 75 -6.25 39.78 15.12
CA GLU A 75 -7.08 40.83 15.71
C GLU A 75 -6.29 41.58 16.77
N ASP A 76 -6.28 42.91 16.69
CA ASP A 76 -5.82 43.77 17.77
C ASP A 76 -6.83 43.75 18.94
N LYS A 77 -6.44 44.27 20.11
CA LYS A 77 -7.25 44.37 21.34
C LYS A 77 -8.61 45.08 21.17
N HIS A 78 -8.83 45.73 20.03
CA HIS A 78 -10.07 46.42 19.66
C HIS A 78 -10.87 45.69 18.57
N GLY A 79 -10.55 44.42 18.25
CA GLY A 79 -11.26 43.62 17.24
C GLY A 79 -10.99 44.05 15.80
N LYS A 80 -9.89 44.77 15.54
CA LYS A 80 -9.49 45.20 14.20
C LYS A 80 -8.47 44.22 13.62
N GLU A 81 -8.72 43.72 12.42
CA GLU A 81 -7.74 42.92 11.67
C GLU A 81 -6.49 43.75 11.35
N ILE A 82 -5.34 43.29 11.85
CA ILE A 82 -4.01 43.80 11.55
C ILE A 82 -3.22 42.70 10.84
N ARG A 83 -2.51 43.06 9.77
CA ARG A 83 -1.56 42.16 9.10
C ARG A 83 -0.22 42.23 9.83
N VAL A 84 0.19 41.13 10.42
CA VAL A 84 1.46 41.01 11.14
C VAL A 84 2.36 40.07 10.36
N GLN A 85 3.61 40.48 10.12
CA GLN A 85 4.60 39.59 9.54
C GLN A 85 5.15 38.66 10.63
N VAL A 86 5.01 37.36 10.42
CA VAL A 86 5.44 36.34 11.37
C VAL A 86 6.48 35.45 10.70
N ASN A 87 7.49 35.07 11.48
CA ASN A 87 8.49 34.11 11.07
C ASN A 87 7.95 32.69 11.25
N VAL A 88 7.90 31.93 10.16
CA VAL A 88 7.44 30.54 10.17
C VAL A 88 8.58 29.63 9.72
N PHE A 89 8.77 28.54 10.45
CA PHE A 89 9.72 27.48 10.08
C PHE A 89 9.02 26.48 9.17
N LYS A 90 9.68 26.11 8.07
CA LYS A 90 9.16 25.21 7.05
C LYS A 90 10.26 24.28 6.55
N GLU A 91 9.87 23.26 5.80
CA GLU A 91 10.77 22.26 5.24
C GLU A 91 10.69 22.26 3.72
N MET A 92 11.83 22.14 3.05
CA MET A 92 11.90 21.82 1.62
C MET A 92 12.42 20.40 1.44
N TYR A 93 11.71 19.58 0.67
CA TYR A 93 12.08 18.20 0.33
C TYR A 93 12.71 18.16 -1.06
N PHE A 94 13.88 17.55 -1.15
CA PHE A 94 14.62 17.31 -2.37
C PHE A 94 14.67 15.81 -2.63
N LEU A 95 14.37 15.42 -3.86
CA LEU A 95 14.37 14.03 -4.31
C LEU A 95 15.69 13.68 -5.04
N PRO A 96 16.15 12.41 -5.03
CA PRO A 96 17.40 11.99 -5.69
C PRO A 96 17.40 12.19 -7.21
N GLU A 97 18.54 12.52 -7.84
CA GLU A 97 18.63 12.47 -9.31
C GLU A 97 18.60 11.02 -9.80
N LYS A 98 19.37 10.14 -9.16
CA LYS A 98 19.36 8.70 -9.42
C LYS A 98 19.02 7.94 -8.16
N LEU A 99 18.13 6.95 -8.28
CA LEU A 99 17.72 6.06 -7.20
C LEU A 99 17.66 4.61 -7.69
N ASN A 100 18.53 3.78 -7.15
CA ASN A 100 18.50 2.33 -7.34
C ASN A 100 18.03 1.68 -6.04
N LEU A 101 16.95 0.92 -6.13
CA LEU A 101 16.35 0.18 -5.03
C LEU A 101 16.47 -1.31 -5.33
N GLU A 102 17.07 -2.07 -4.42
CA GLU A 102 17.23 -3.51 -4.56
C GLU A 102 16.80 -4.22 -3.29
N THR A 103 16.04 -5.31 -3.42
CA THR A 103 15.69 -6.17 -2.29
C THR A 103 15.57 -7.64 -2.70
N ASP A 104 15.95 -8.51 -1.78
CA ASP A 104 15.80 -9.97 -1.85
C ASP A 104 14.97 -10.41 -0.65
N LEU A 105 13.74 -10.85 -0.91
CA LEU A 105 12.74 -11.25 0.07
C LEU A 105 12.80 -12.77 0.27
N LYS A 106 13.26 -13.20 1.44
CA LYS A 106 13.14 -14.57 1.93
C LYS A 106 11.79 -14.76 2.60
N ALA A 107 10.83 -15.21 1.81
CA ALA A 107 9.48 -15.51 2.23
C ALA A 107 9.36 -16.93 2.82
N GLU A 108 8.56 -17.05 3.87
CA GLU A 108 8.22 -18.30 4.53
C GLU A 108 6.74 -18.32 4.95
N LYS A 109 6.16 -19.52 4.97
CA LYS A 109 4.83 -19.72 5.52
C LYS A 109 4.90 -19.85 7.03
N ARG A 110 4.10 -19.07 7.74
CA ARG A 110 3.89 -19.21 9.18
C ARG A 110 2.46 -19.61 9.48
N LYS A 111 2.31 -20.51 10.45
CA LYS A 111 1.03 -21.05 10.90
C LYS A 111 0.65 -20.49 12.26
N ARG A 112 -0.63 -20.23 12.45
CA ARG A 112 -1.24 -20.05 13.77
C ARG A 112 -2.56 -20.79 13.81
N GLY A 113 -2.60 -21.90 14.57
CA GLY A 113 -3.71 -22.83 14.54
C GLY A 113 -3.90 -23.39 13.12
N ILE A 114 -5.05 -23.11 12.51
CA ILE A 114 -5.41 -23.54 11.16
C ILE A 114 -5.13 -22.49 10.08
N TYR A 115 -4.67 -21.29 10.44
CA TYR A 115 -4.45 -20.19 9.51
C TYR A 115 -2.98 -20.10 9.09
N GLU A 116 -2.76 -19.74 7.82
CA GLU A 116 -1.45 -19.56 7.21
C GLU A 116 -1.26 -18.10 6.78
N ALA A 117 -0.11 -17.51 7.10
CA ALA A 117 0.30 -16.19 6.62
C ALA A 117 1.69 -16.30 5.96
N VAL A 118 1.94 -15.47 4.95
CA VAL A 118 3.27 -15.33 4.34
C VAL A 118 3.99 -14.20 5.02
N LEU A 119 5.08 -14.54 5.71
CA LEU A 119 6.01 -13.57 6.28
C LEU A 119 7.28 -13.58 5.45
N TYR A 120 8.00 -12.47 5.44
CA TYR A 120 9.29 -12.39 4.79
C TYR A 120 10.30 -11.64 5.62
N HIS A 121 11.57 -11.95 5.35
CA HIS A 121 12.71 -11.15 5.72
C HIS A 121 13.40 -10.69 4.44
N GLY A 122 14.01 -9.52 4.48
CA GLY A 122 14.75 -8.99 3.35
C GLY A 122 15.68 -7.88 3.78
N ASN A 123 16.36 -7.32 2.80
CA ASN A 123 17.30 -6.24 3.03
C ASN A 123 17.17 -5.25 1.87
N VAL A 124 16.59 -4.10 2.16
CA VAL A 124 16.33 -3.07 1.17
C VAL A 124 17.55 -2.17 1.08
N LYS A 125 18.16 -2.17 -0.10
CA LYS A 125 19.31 -1.34 -0.43
C LYS A 125 18.85 -0.16 -1.26
N PHE A 126 19.15 1.05 -0.79
CA PHE A 126 18.95 2.29 -1.53
C PHE A 126 20.32 2.81 -1.93
N GLN A 127 20.52 3.10 -3.20
CA GLN A 127 21.76 3.67 -3.71
C GLN A 127 21.45 4.78 -4.68
N GLY A 128 22.19 5.88 -4.62
CA GLY A 128 21.87 7.00 -5.49
C GLY A 128 22.66 8.26 -5.19
N ASN A 129 22.18 9.37 -5.74
CA ASN A 129 22.78 10.66 -5.48
C ASN A 129 21.75 11.80 -5.50
N PHE A 130 22.09 12.88 -4.79
CA PHE A 130 21.39 14.14 -4.83
C PHE A 130 22.18 15.18 -5.61
N LYS A 131 21.45 16.01 -6.37
CA LYS A 131 21.95 17.27 -6.91
C LYS A 131 22.11 18.29 -5.78
N GLN A 132 23.04 19.22 -5.94
CA GLN A 132 23.19 20.34 -5.03
C GLN A 132 21.93 21.22 -5.03
N PRO A 133 21.27 21.41 -3.87
CA PRO A 133 20.18 22.36 -3.74
C PRO A 133 20.70 23.79 -3.92
N SER A 134 19.92 24.62 -4.61
CA SER A 134 20.21 26.02 -4.88
C SER A 134 19.30 26.93 -4.05
N ILE A 135 19.73 28.17 -3.82
CA ILE A 135 18.90 29.21 -3.17
C ILE A 135 17.63 29.46 -4.00
N SER A 136 17.70 29.30 -5.33
CA SER A 136 16.55 29.44 -6.25
C SER A 136 15.47 28.39 -6.05
N ASP A 137 15.76 27.28 -5.38
CA ASP A 137 14.78 26.22 -5.11
C ASP A 137 13.85 26.58 -3.94
N PHE A 138 14.17 27.64 -3.19
CA PHE A 138 13.39 28.12 -2.05
C PHE A 138 12.46 29.27 -2.46
N PRO A 139 11.30 29.43 -1.80
CA PRO A 139 10.38 30.54 -2.04
C PRO A 139 11.04 31.92 -1.88
N MET A 140 10.58 32.93 -2.63
CA MET A 140 11.15 34.29 -2.59
C MET A 140 11.04 34.97 -1.21
N ASN A 141 10.06 34.58 -0.39
CA ASN A 141 9.87 35.09 0.97
C ASN A 141 10.79 34.39 2.02
N THR A 142 11.73 33.57 1.57
CA THR A 142 12.73 32.93 2.44
C THR A 142 13.69 33.96 3.02
N LYS A 143 13.83 33.97 4.34
CA LYS A 143 14.79 34.82 5.07
C LYS A 143 16.09 34.12 5.39
N LYS A 144 16.01 32.84 5.76
CA LYS A 144 17.17 32.07 6.20
C LYS A 144 16.99 30.60 5.82
N ILE A 145 18.06 29.99 5.32
CA ILE A 145 18.11 28.56 5.01
C ILE A 145 19.08 27.90 6.00
N PHE A 146 18.65 26.81 6.64
CA PHE A 146 19.42 26.12 7.68
C PHE A 146 20.14 24.89 7.11
N TRP A 147 21.14 25.12 6.27
CA TRP A 147 21.96 24.06 5.66
C TRP A 147 22.59 23.10 6.68
N ALA A 148 22.98 23.63 7.86
CA ALA A 148 23.59 22.86 8.94
C ALA A 148 22.61 21.93 9.68
N GLU A 149 21.30 22.17 9.55
CA GLU A 149 20.23 21.41 10.20
C GLU A 149 19.48 20.50 9.20
N SER A 150 20.13 20.20 8.08
CA SER A 150 19.57 19.32 7.07
C SER A 150 19.43 17.89 7.60
N LYS A 151 18.52 17.14 7.00
CA LYS A 151 18.25 15.76 7.41
C LYS A 151 17.95 14.89 6.20
N MET A 152 18.34 13.63 6.29
CA MET A 152 17.95 12.59 5.34
C MET A 152 16.84 11.79 5.99
N ILE A 153 15.73 11.60 5.27
CA ILE A 153 14.57 10.88 5.79
C ILE A 153 14.25 9.71 4.87
N VAL A 154 14.00 8.54 5.45
CA VAL A 154 13.37 7.40 4.79
C VAL A 154 12.05 7.15 5.50
N VAL A 155 10.94 7.31 4.79
CA VAL A 155 9.60 7.03 5.27
C VAL A 155 9.38 5.53 5.23
N VAL A 156 8.88 4.99 6.33
CA VAL A 156 8.49 3.58 6.45
C VAL A 156 7.11 3.53 7.09
N ASN A 157 6.21 2.73 6.53
CA ASN A 157 4.83 2.66 7.01
C ASN A 157 4.69 1.92 8.36
N ASP A 158 5.49 0.88 8.61
CA ASP A 158 5.53 0.15 9.88
C ASP A 158 6.97 -0.04 10.38
N ALA A 159 7.37 0.79 11.34
CA ALA A 159 8.69 0.76 11.94
C ALA A 159 9.02 -0.55 12.68
N LYS A 160 8.02 -1.36 13.07
CA LYS A 160 8.26 -2.68 13.69
C LYS A 160 8.90 -3.67 12.71
N GLY A 161 8.70 -3.44 11.41
CA GLY A 161 9.32 -4.21 10.34
C GLY A 161 10.79 -3.88 10.11
N ILE A 162 11.37 -2.91 10.82
CA ILE A 162 12.76 -2.48 10.61
C ILE A 162 13.68 -3.20 11.59
N GLY A 163 14.71 -3.88 11.07
CA GLY A 163 15.70 -4.57 11.88
C GLY A 163 16.75 -3.63 12.51
N ASN A 164 17.54 -4.17 13.43
CA ASN A 164 18.46 -3.37 14.26
C ASN A 164 19.69 -2.81 13.51
N ASP A 165 20.13 -3.46 12.42
CA ASP A 165 21.39 -3.15 11.73
C ASP A 165 21.18 -2.22 10.52
N VAL A 166 20.51 -1.09 10.72
CA VAL A 166 20.37 -0.08 9.66
C VAL A 166 21.71 0.63 9.45
N LYS A 167 22.20 0.62 8.20
CA LYS A 167 23.46 1.28 7.81
C LYS A 167 23.20 2.43 6.84
N LEU A 168 23.89 3.54 7.06
CA LEU A 168 23.86 4.71 6.20
C LEU A 168 25.29 5.14 5.89
N PHE A 169 25.61 5.23 4.62
CA PHE A 169 26.84 5.84 4.12
C PHE A 169 26.47 7.08 3.30
N LEU A 170 27.02 8.23 3.68
CA LEU A 170 26.87 9.50 2.98
C LEU A 170 28.24 10.00 2.57
N ALA A 171 28.46 10.16 1.26
CA ALA A 171 29.77 10.47 0.71
C ALA A 171 30.89 9.62 1.36
N GLU A 172 30.67 8.30 1.42
CA GLU A 172 31.57 7.30 2.01
C GLU A 172 31.79 7.40 3.54
N LYS A 173 31.15 8.36 4.21
CA LYS A 173 31.16 8.46 5.68
C LYS A 173 29.97 7.74 6.27
N GLU A 174 30.25 6.85 7.21
CA GLU A 174 29.20 6.16 7.97
C GLU A 174 28.46 7.16 8.88
N LYS A 175 27.13 7.06 8.87
CA LYS A 175 26.21 7.83 9.69
C LYS A 175 25.16 6.91 10.29
N THR A 176 24.50 7.38 11.33
CA THR A 176 23.49 6.61 12.05
C THR A 176 22.11 7.19 11.77
N PHE A 177 21.14 6.31 11.52
CA PHE A 177 19.73 6.68 11.52
C PHE A 177 19.19 6.69 12.95
N GLN A 178 18.31 7.64 13.22
CA GLN A 178 17.49 7.72 14.41
C GLN A 178 16.04 7.36 14.04
N PRO A 179 15.29 6.69 14.93
CA PRO A 179 13.90 6.39 14.70
C PRO A 179 13.06 7.68 14.62
N GLY A 180 11.97 7.60 13.85
CA GLY A 180 11.09 8.74 13.57
C GLY A 180 11.49 9.46 12.29
N SER A 181 10.53 10.11 11.65
CA SER A 181 10.76 10.92 10.45
C SER A 181 11.42 12.27 10.75
N SER A 182 11.30 12.78 11.99
CA SER A 182 11.70 14.14 12.37
C SER A 182 11.19 15.22 11.39
N SER A 183 10.02 15.02 10.77
CA SER A 183 9.44 15.91 9.76
C SER A 183 8.01 16.27 10.10
N GLU A 184 7.58 17.46 9.68
CA GLU A 184 6.19 17.92 9.86
C GLU A 184 5.16 17.09 9.09
N ARG A 185 5.57 16.46 7.98
CA ARG A 185 4.63 15.82 7.04
C ARG A 185 4.64 14.30 7.11
N PHE A 186 5.77 13.69 7.45
CA PHE A 186 5.86 12.26 7.58
C PHE A 186 5.64 11.84 9.03
N THR A 187 4.76 10.88 9.29
CA THR A 187 4.43 10.44 10.66
C THR A 187 5.35 9.33 11.17
N SER A 188 5.97 8.56 10.26
CA SER A 188 6.84 7.43 10.57
C SER A 188 8.01 7.37 9.58
N GLY A 189 9.14 6.85 10.04
CA GLY A 189 10.35 6.76 9.25
C GLY A 189 11.62 6.65 10.08
N LEU A 190 12.73 6.81 9.38
CA LEU A 190 14.08 6.93 9.90
C LEU A 190 14.64 8.27 9.45
N HIS A 191 15.39 8.96 10.31
CA HIS A 191 16.05 10.20 9.93
C HIS A 191 17.51 10.25 10.37
N SER A 192 18.35 10.95 9.63
CA SER A 192 19.73 11.23 10.02
C SER A 192 20.02 12.71 9.81
N LYS A 193 20.41 13.41 10.88
CA LYS A 193 20.78 14.82 10.82
C LYS A 193 22.18 14.98 10.24
N MET A 194 22.37 16.00 9.43
CA MET A 194 23.63 16.30 8.77
C MET A 194 23.77 17.79 8.46
N ASN A 195 25.01 18.26 8.45
CA ASN A 195 25.33 19.55 7.89
C ASN A 195 25.68 19.38 6.42
N LEU A 196 24.84 19.88 5.52
CA LEU A 196 25.08 19.77 4.07
C LEU A 196 26.36 20.47 3.62
N LEU A 197 26.84 21.45 4.38
CA LEU A 197 28.06 22.20 4.05
C LEU A 197 29.32 21.33 4.18
N ASP A 198 29.25 20.21 4.90
CA ASP A 198 30.39 19.29 5.10
C ASP A 198 30.63 18.36 3.90
N PHE A 199 29.75 18.39 2.89
CA PHE A 199 29.74 17.46 1.78
C PHE A 199 29.95 18.14 0.43
N LYS A 200 30.57 17.39 -0.49
CA LYS A 200 30.68 17.78 -1.90
C LYS A 200 29.55 17.15 -2.69
N PHE A 201 29.10 17.84 -3.73
CA PHE A 201 28.08 17.35 -4.64
C PHE A 201 28.68 16.80 -5.94
N PRO A 202 28.05 15.80 -6.60
CA PRO A 202 26.79 15.15 -6.22
C PRO A 202 26.92 14.34 -4.92
N LEU A 203 25.94 14.48 -4.01
CA LEU A 203 25.97 13.81 -2.72
C LEU A 203 25.51 12.36 -2.90
N THR A 204 26.45 11.43 -2.84
CA THR A 204 26.15 9.99 -2.94
C THR A 204 25.65 9.46 -1.60
N PHE A 205 24.71 8.52 -1.68
CA PHE A 205 24.19 7.80 -0.52
C PHE A 205 24.09 6.30 -0.79
N GLN A 206 24.31 5.53 0.26
CA GLN A 206 24.01 4.10 0.31
C GLN A 206 23.33 3.81 1.65
N ILE A 207 22.13 3.24 1.58
CA ILE A 207 21.33 2.88 2.74
C ILE A 207 21.06 1.39 2.65
N GLN A 208 21.23 0.70 3.78
CA GLN A 208 20.88 -0.69 3.92
C GLN A 208 19.96 -0.83 5.12
N ILE A 209 18.71 -1.22 4.86
CA ILE A 209 17.68 -1.40 5.88
C ILE A 209 17.30 -2.88 5.88
N PRO A 210 17.67 -3.64 6.94
CA PRO A 210 17.08 -4.94 7.18
C PRO A 210 15.58 -4.78 7.43
N THR A 211 14.77 -5.57 6.73
CA THR A 211 13.31 -5.45 6.77
C THR A 211 12.66 -6.79 6.98
N GLN A 212 11.63 -6.82 7.80
CA GLN A 212 10.72 -7.94 7.96
C GLN A 212 9.28 -7.45 7.77
N GLY A 213 8.47 -8.24 7.10
CA GLY A 213 7.13 -7.83 6.74
C GLY A 213 6.24 -9.00 6.38
N SER A 214 5.04 -8.68 5.95
CA SER A 214 4.00 -9.65 5.59
C SER A 214 3.14 -9.13 4.45
N ASP A 215 2.52 -10.06 3.71
CA ASP A 215 1.61 -9.82 2.57
C ASP A 215 2.24 -9.07 1.38
N SER A 216 2.71 -7.82 1.54
CA SER A 216 3.27 -7.00 0.46
C SER A 216 4.54 -6.25 0.84
N MET A 217 5.33 -5.95 -0.19
CA MET A 217 6.49 -5.06 -0.15
C MET A 217 6.36 -4.01 -1.25
N GLY A 218 6.28 -2.74 -0.86
CA GLY A 218 6.17 -1.58 -1.73
C GLY A 218 7.38 -0.64 -1.62
N LEU A 219 7.78 -0.08 -2.75
CA LEU A 219 8.88 0.86 -2.89
C LEU A 219 8.43 2.03 -3.77
N ILE A 220 8.70 3.25 -3.32
CA ILE A 220 8.23 4.47 -4.01
C ILE A 220 9.34 5.05 -4.89
N PRO A 221 9.07 5.32 -6.19
CA PRO A 221 10.07 5.82 -7.14
C PRO A 221 10.32 7.33 -6.99
N LEU A 222 11.21 7.73 -6.08
CA LEU A 222 11.48 9.16 -5.83
C LEU A 222 12.48 9.79 -6.79
N GLY A 223 13.37 8.98 -7.37
CA GLY A 223 14.45 9.49 -8.22
C GLY A 223 13.95 10.09 -9.54
N LYS A 224 14.70 11.04 -10.10
CA LYS A 224 14.49 11.49 -11.49
C LYS A 224 14.67 10.34 -12.48
N GLU A 225 15.64 9.48 -12.20
CA GLU A 225 15.77 8.13 -12.73
C GLU A 225 15.65 7.16 -11.56
N THR A 226 14.69 6.23 -11.60
CA THR A 226 14.56 5.19 -10.57
C THR A 226 14.56 3.81 -11.17
N LYS A 227 15.40 2.91 -10.65
CA LYS A 227 15.37 1.48 -10.93
C LYS A 227 15.02 0.73 -9.65
N ILE A 228 13.99 -0.11 -9.70
CA ILE A 228 13.57 -0.94 -8.56
C ILE A 228 13.69 -2.39 -8.97
N GLN A 229 14.38 -3.19 -8.17
CA GLN A 229 14.52 -4.62 -8.36
C GLN A 229 14.09 -5.36 -7.11
N ILE A 230 13.05 -6.18 -7.25
CA ILE A 230 12.53 -7.03 -6.17
C ILE A 230 12.70 -8.48 -6.59
N SER A 231 13.35 -9.27 -5.74
CA SER A 231 13.50 -10.70 -5.89
C SER A 231 12.97 -11.44 -4.67
N SER A 232 12.51 -12.67 -4.84
CA SER A 232 12.07 -13.51 -3.73
C SER A 232 12.16 -14.99 -4.07
N ASN A 233 12.29 -15.84 -3.05
CA ASN A 233 12.11 -17.30 -3.17
C ASN A 233 10.64 -17.73 -3.25
N TRP A 234 9.68 -16.79 -3.16
CA TRP A 234 8.26 -17.10 -3.30
C TRP A 234 7.87 -17.28 -4.77
N LYS A 235 7.05 -18.27 -5.10
CA LYS A 235 6.71 -18.60 -6.50
C LYS A 235 5.44 -17.91 -7.02
N ASP A 236 4.59 -17.40 -6.13
CA ASP A 236 3.28 -16.83 -6.47
C ASP A 236 3.22 -15.31 -6.18
N PRO A 237 3.90 -14.46 -6.98
CA PRO A 237 3.80 -13.01 -6.85
C PRO A 237 2.52 -12.46 -7.52
N SER A 238 2.00 -11.39 -6.94
CA SER A 238 1.11 -10.45 -7.63
C SER A 238 1.78 -9.09 -7.68
N PHE A 239 2.00 -8.57 -8.89
CA PHE A 239 2.61 -7.27 -9.08
C PHE A 239 1.54 -6.18 -8.96
N GLU A 240 1.78 -5.21 -8.08
CA GLU A 240 0.82 -4.17 -7.72
C GLU A 240 1.50 -2.79 -7.75
N GLY A 241 0.70 -1.73 -7.76
CA GLY A 241 1.16 -0.35 -7.74
C GLY A 241 0.76 0.46 -8.97
N SER A 242 1.40 1.61 -9.14
CA SER A 242 1.09 2.59 -10.19
C SER A 242 1.35 2.09 -11.61
N PHE A 243 2.33 1.19 -11.80
CA PHE A 243 2.58 0.50 -13.07
C PHE A 243 3.23 -0.88 -12.90
N LEU A 244 3.12 -1.72 -13.92
CA LEU A 244 3.66 -3.08 -13.93
C LEU A 244 5.19 -3.10 -14.19
N PRO A 245 5.90 -4.15 -13.74
CA PRO A 245 7.34 -4.28 -13.99
C PRO A 245 7.62 -4.35 -15.49
N LYS A 246 8.73 -3.72 -15.89
CA LYS A 246 9.23 -3.75 -17.28
C LYS A 246 9.71 -5.15 -17.65
N GLU A 247 10.39 -5.80 -16.72
CA GLU A 247 10.88 -7.16 -16.85
C GLU A 247 10.46 -7.99 -15.63
N ARG A 248 10.01 -9.22 -15.87
CA ARG A 248 9.67 -10.18 -14.82
C ARG A 248 10.01 -11.60 -15.23
N SER A 249 10.55 -12.36 -14.28
CA SER A 249 10.70 -13.81 -14.39
C SER A 249 10.07 -14.46 -13.17
N ILE A 250 9.30 -15.53 -13.41
CA ILE A 250 8.67 -16.34 -12.36
C ILE A 250 9.08 -17.78 -12.64
N SER A 251 9.55 -18.47 -11.60
CA SER A 251 10.00 -19.85 -11.63
C SER A 251 9.52 -20.59 -10.38
N GLU A 252 9.67 -21.91 -10.36
CA GLU A 252 9.37 -22.72 -9.16
C GLU A 252 10.22 -22.31 -7.94
N ASN A 253 11.39 -21.72 -8.17
CA ASN A 253 12.33 -21.32 -7.12
C ASN A 253 12.10 -19.88 -6.62
N GLY A 254 11.20 -19.12 -7.25
CA GLY A 254 11.03 -17.70 -6.92
C GLY A 254 10.67 -16.81 -8.09
N PHE A 255 10.66 -15.51 -7.84
CA PHE A 255 10.51 -14.48 -8.87
C PHE A 255 11.59 -13.41 -8.79
N GLN A 256 11.76 -12.71 -9.91
CA GLN A 256 12.51 -11.46 -9.98
C GLN A 256 11.75 -10.50 -10.88
N ALA A 257 11.61 -9.26 -10.45
CA ALA A 257 10.94 -8.21 -11.20
C ALA A 257 11.71 -6.89 -11.11
N THR A 258 11.74 -6.18 -12.24
CA THR A 258 12.43 -4.92 -12.40
C THR A 258 11.46 -3.86 -12.91
N TRP A 259 11.39 -2.74 -12.20
CA TRP A 259 10.69 -1.53 -12.61
C TRP A 259 11.70 -0.44 -12.94
N GLU A 260 11.38 0.36 -13.94
CA GLU A 260 12.13 1.55 -14.30
C GLU A 260 11.14 2.71 -14.40
N SER A 261 11.44 3.80 -13.71
CA SER A 261 10.69 5.05 -13.77
C SER A 261 11.61 6.18 -14.22
N CYS A 262 11.10 7.08 -15.05
CA CYS A 262 11.81 8.28 -15.46
C CYS A 262 11.05 9.53 -15.02
N TYR A 263 11.70 10.69 -15.11
CA TYR A 263 11.14 11.95 -14.64
C TYR A 263 9.76 12.30 -15.21
N PHE A 264 9.49 11.90 -16.45
CA PHE A 264 8.25 12.23 -17.16
C PHE A 264 7.13 11.21 -16.94
N SER A 265 7.41 10.03 -16.38
CA SER A 265 6.40 9.03 -16.06
C SER A 265 5.71 9.26 -14.71
N ARG A 266 6.02 10.36 -14.02
CA ARG A 266 5.53 10.72 -12.69
C ARG A 266 4.91 12.12 -12.71
N ASN A 267 3.92 12.34 -11.83
CA ASN A 267 3.19 13.59 -11.74
C ASN A 267 3.59 14.43 -10.51
N TYR A 268 4.89 14.55 -10.24
CA TYR A 268 5.41 15.36 -9.14
C TYR A 268 6.81 15.94 -9.44
N PRO A 269 7.13 17.14 -8.92
CA PRO A 269 8.41 17.81 -9.12
C PRO A 269 9.56 17.18 -8.32
N GLN A 270 10.79 17.59 -8.59
CA GLN A 270 11.99 17.12 -7.89
C GLN A 270 12.23 17.81 -6.54
N VAL A 271 11.63 18.97 -6.35
CA VAL A 271 11.71 19.78 -5.14
C VAL A 271 10.30 20.15 -4.71
N ILE A 272 9.99 19.94 -3.44
CA ILE A 272 8.63 20.02 -2.90
C ILE A 272 8.67 20.82 -1.60
N SER A 273 7.78 21.79 -1.45
CA SER A 273 7.59 22.51 -0.18
C SER A 273 6.74 21.69 0.78
N SER A 274 7.00 21.78 2.08
CA SER A 274 6.11 21.20 3.10
C SER A 274 4.69 21.75 3.08
N GLU A 275 4.44 22.84 2.38
CA GLU A 275 3.09 23.37 2.20
C GLU A 275 2.28 22.58 1.17
N ASP A 276 2.94 21.96 0.20
CA ASP A 276 2.27 21.21 -0.86
C ASP A 276 1.97 19.78 -0.43
N ARG A 277 0.93 19.66 0.40
CA ARG A 277 0.46 18.37 0.91
C ARG A 277 -0.01 17.43 -0.20
N SER A 278 -0.70 17.95 -1.21
CA SER A 278 -1.24 17.14 -2.31
C SER A 278 -0.15 16.42 -3.09
N THR A 279 0.99 17.08 -3.32
CA THR A 279 2.12 16.48 -4.02
C THR A 279 2.78 15.40 -3.17
N LEU A 280 2.91 15.60 -1.86
CA LEU A 280 3.42 14.56 -0.96
C LEU A 280 2.51 13.33 -0.93
N ASP A 281 1.18 13.53 -0.88
CA ASP A 281 0.22 12.42 -0.91
C ASP A 281 0.26 11.68 -2.28
N THR A 282 0.47 12.41 -3.38
CA THR A 282 0.67 11.83 -4.72
C THR A 282 1.95 10.98 -4.79
N ILE A 283 3.03 11.40 -4.12
CA ILE A 283 4.27 10.63 -4.04
C ILE A 283 4.06 9.35 -3.26
N LEU A 284 3.45 9.42 -2.08
CA LEU A 284 3.23 8.25 -1.23
C LEU A 284 2.28 7.24 -1.89
N SER A 285 1.37 7.68 -2.75
CA SER A 285 0.48 6.79 -3.54
C SER A 285 1.11 6.24 -4.82
N SER A 286 2.33 6.67 -5.19
CA SER A 286 3.01 6.21 -6.41
C SER A 286 3.77 4.88 -6.25
N GLY A 287 3.59 4.21 -5.11
CA GLY A 287 4.26 2.96 -4.75
C GLY A 287 4.15 1.87 -5.81
N LEU A 288 5.24 1.11 -5.93
CA LEU A 288 5.39 -0.05 -6.80
C LEU A 288 5.81 -1.23 -5.96
N GLY A 289 5.27 -2.40 -6.25
CA GLY A 289 5.61 -3.52 -5.40
C GLY A 289 5.08 -4.86 -5.84
N VAL A 290 5.21 -5.77 -4.89
CA VAL A 290 4.77 -7.14 -5.04
C VAL A 290 4.03 -7.58 -3.78
N ARG A 291 2.97 -8.32 -4.01
CA ARG A 291 2.21 -9.03 -2.99
C ARG A 291 2.49 -10.52 -3.11
N LEU A 292 2.79 -11.15 -1.98
CA LEU A 292 3.11 -12.58 -1.88
C LEU A 292 1.82 -13.35 -1.58
N ILE A 293 1.18 -13.85 -2.62
CA ILE A 293 -0.13 -14.49 -2.49
C ILE A 293 0.05 -15.93 -2.03
N VAL A 294 -0.83 -16.39 -1.13
CA VAL A 294 -1.02 -17.83 -0.88
C VAL A 294 -1.97 -18.36 -1.94
N PRO A 295 -1.52 -19.19 -2.90
CA PRO A 295 -2.39 -19.69 -3.96
C PRO A 295 -3.51 -20.56 -3.35
N VAL A 296 -4.74 -20.17 -3.67
CA VAL A 296 -5.99 -20.88 -3.35
C VAL A 296 -6.35 -20.88 -1.87
N ASP A 297 -7.00 -19.81 -1.45
CA ASP A 297 -7.77 -19.83 -0.22
C ASP A 297 -8.97 -20.81 -0.37
N HIS A 298 -9.05 -21.81 0.52
CA HIS A 298 -10.18 -22.73 0.59
C HIS A 298 -11.51 -21.98 0.69
N TYR A 299 -11.52 -20.82 1.38
CA TYR A 299 -12.69 -19.98 1.54
C TYR A 299 -13.15 -19.33 0.22
N LEU A 300 -12.21 -18.88 -0.64
CA LEU A 300 -12.56 -18.35 -1.97
C LEU A 300 -13.23 -19.40 -2.87
N LYS A 301 -12.81 -20.67 -2.77
CA LYS A 301 -13.47 -21.76 -3.49
C LYS A 301 -14.90 -22.00 -2.98
N LEU A 302 -15.09 -22.01 -1.66
CA LEU A 302 -16.41 -22.18 -1.05
C LEU A 302 -17.35 -21.02 -1.39
N GLU A 303 -16.87 -19.79 -1.34
CA GLU A 303 -17.64 -18.60 -1.70
C GLU A 303 -18.16 -18.67 -3.14
N ARG A 304 -17.29 -19.03 -4.10
CA ARG A 304 -17.67 -19.22 -5.50
C ARG A 304 -18.70 -20.34 -5.65
N SER A 305 -18.52 -21.46 -4.97
CA SER A 305 -19.48 -22.58 -5.00
C SER A 305 -20.86 -22.18 -4.49
N ILE A 306 -20.95 -21.38 -3.42
CA ILE A 306 -22.23 -20.89 -2.88
C ILE A 306 -22.92 -19.94 -3.86
N LYS A 307 -22.16 -19.00 -4.44
CA LYS A 307 -22.68 -18.08 -5.48
C LYS A 307 -23.26 -18.85 -6.68
N TYR A 308 -22.58 -19.91 -7.12
CA TYR A 308 -23.07 -20.75 -8.22
C TYR A 308 -24.24 -21.66 -7.81
N ALA A 309 -24.31 -22.12 -6.56
CA ALA A 309 -25.44 -22.92 -6.07
C ALA A 309 -26.77 -22.13 -6.14
N ILE A 310 -26.76 -20.84 -5.78
CA ILE A 310 -27.93 -19.96 -5.91
C ILE A 310 -28.38 -19.87 -7.37
N LEU A 311 -27.44 -19.65 -8.29
CA LEU A 311 -27.73 -19.57 -9.73
C LEU A 311 -28.32 -20.88 -10.26
N LEU A 312 -27.77 -22.02 -9.85
CA LEU A 312 -28.21 -23.35 -10.31
C LEU A 312 -29.61 -23.68 -9.82
N ILE A 313 -29.93 -23.36 -8.56
CA ILE A 313 -31.28 -23.57 -8.01
C ILE A 313 -32.28 -22.63 -8.67
N ALA A 314 -31.96 -21.34 -8.78
CA ALA A 314 -32.82 -20.37 -9.45
C ALA A 314 -33.10 -20.77 -10.91
N ALA A 315 -32.07 -21.20 -11.65
CA ALA A 315 -32.21 -21.67 -13.03
C ALA A 315 -33.05 -22.95 -13.13
N SER A 316 -32.86 -23.90 -12.21
CA SER A 316 -33.65 -25.15 -12.18
C SER A 316 -35.13 -24.85 -11.92
N PHE A 317 -35.44 -24.00 -10.94
CA PHE A 317 -36.81 -23.58 -10.63
C PHE A 317 -37.42 -22.74 -11.76
N ALA A 318 -36.64 -21.87 -12.42
CA ALA A 318 -37.08 -21.13 -13.60
C ALA A 318 -37.41 -22.08 -14.77
N LEU A 319 -36.62 -23.13 -14.97
CA LEU A 319 -36.89 -24.15 -15.99
C LEU A 319 -38.17 -24.93 -15.67
N PHE A 320 -38.36 -25.37 -14.42
CA PHE A 320 -39.61 -26.02 -13.98
C PHE A 320 -40.81 -25.11 -14.19
N PHE A 321 -40.70 -23.83 -13.82
CA PHE A 321 -41.73 -22.83 -14.03
C PHE A 321 -42.10 -22.66 -15.51
N LEU A 322 -41.11 -22.57 -16.41
CA LEU A 322 -41.35 -22.47 -17.85
C LEU A 322 -42.01 -23.75 -18.41
N LEU A 323 -41.54 -24.93 -17.99
CA LEU A 323 -42.13 -26.20 -18.42
C LEU A 323 -43.57 -26.38 -17.92
N GLU A 324 -43.90 -25.88 -16.73
CA GLU A 324 -45.26 -25.97 -16.21
C GLU A 324 -46.22 -25.01 -16.93
N ILE A 325 -45.78 -23.79 -17.24
CA ILE A 325 -46.60 -22.80 -17.97
C ILE A 325 -46.81 -23.23 -19.42
N PHE A 326 -45.75 -23.62 -20.13
CA PHE A 326 -45.81 -23.89 -21.57
C PHE A 326 -46.08 -25.36 -21.90
N GLY A 327 -45.66 -26.29 -21.06
CA GLY A 327 -45.71 -27.73 -21.32
C GLY A 327 -46.96 -28.44 -20.81
N GLY A 328 -47.78 -27.79 -19.98
CA GLY A 328 -49.06 -28.33 -19.48
C GLY A 328 -48.94 -29.63 -18.65
N LYS A 329 -47.72 -30.02 -18.24
CA LYS A 329 -47.45 -31.23 -17.45
C LYS A 329 -47.11 -30.87 -16.02
N ILE A 330 -47.73 -31.59 -15.08
CA ILE A 330 -47.49 -31.49 -13.65
C ILE A 330 -46.17 -32.20 -13.35
N LEU A 331 -45.16 -31.45 -12.87
CA LEU A 331 -43.84 -31.98 -12.52
C LEU A 331 -43.58 -32.01 -11.01
N HIS A 332 -44.49 -31.45 -10.20
CA HIS A 332 -44.44 -31.53 -8.73
C HIS A 332 -45.32 -32.68 -8.21
N PRO A 333 -44.90 -33.40 -7.16
CA PRO A 333 -45.66 -34.52 -6.62
C PRO A 333 -46.92 -34.13 -5.81
N PHE A 334 -47.38 -32.87 -5.88
CA PHE A 334 -48.57 -32.37 -5.19
C PHE A 334 -49.41 -31.42 -6.04
#